data_AF-A0A0Q6SJL9-F1
#
_entry.id   AF-A0A0Q6SJL9-F1
#
_cell.length_a   1.000
_cell.length_b   1.000
_cell.length_c   1.000
_cell.angle_alpha   90.00
_cell.angle_beta   90.00
_cell.angle_gamma   90.00
#
_symmetry.space_group_name_H-M   'P 1'
#
loop_
_entity.id
_entity.type
_entity.pdbx_description
1 polymer ?
#
loop_
_entity_poly.entity_id
_entity_poly.type
_entity_poly.pdbx_seq_one_letter_code
_entity_poly.pdbx_strand_id
1 'polypeptide(L)'
;MSMFTSRNPAGAAAAELTLITMGIASTFAEAAAAGRQAAEERKERRAAYKYATELVEARGRSDELGRVAMRAVRHVASLEAEVRRLRVALAQRQAHIERNRDRGAA
;
A
#
# COMPACT_ATOMS: atom_id res chain seq x y z
N MET A 1 26.94 -52.79 -23.73
CA MET A 1 27.22 -52.99 -25.17
C MET A 1 26.89 -51.68 -25.85
N SER A 2 27.89 -50.95 -26.33
CA SER A 2 27.66 -49.72 -27.09
C SER A 2 27.42 -50.03 -28.57
N MET A 3 26.99 -49.05 -29.36
CA MET A 3 26.89 -49.21 -30.82
C MET A 3 28.18 -49.72 -31.49
N PHE A 4 29.35 -49.50 -30.86
CA PHE A 4 30.66 -49.91 -31.36
C PHE A 4 31.08 -51.35 -31.00
N THR A 5 30.37 -52.01 -30.09
CA THR A 5 30.73 -53.36 -29.58
C THR A 5 29.63 -54.41 -29.79
N SER A 6 28.47 -53.97 -30.30
CA SER A 6 27.26 -54.78 -30.51
C SER A 6 27.29 -55.59 -31.82
N ARG A 7 26.74 -56.82 -31.78
CA ARG A 7 26.49 -57.67 -32.97
C ARG A 7 25.37 -57.11 -33.88
N ASN A 8 24.55 -56.19 -33.36
CA ASN A 8 23.57 -55.39 -34.10
C ASN A 8 23.77 -53.89 -33.76
N PRO A 9 24.67 -53.20 -34.48
CA PRO A 9 25.06 -51.83 -34.15
C PRO A 9 23.94 -50.81 -34.41
N ALA A 10 23.09 -51.04 -35.42
CA ALA A 10 21.97 -50.16 -35.74
C ALA A 10 20.89 -50.14 -34.64
N GLY A 11 20.55 -51.32 -34.10
CA GLY A 11 19.59 -51.43 -33.00
C GLY A 11 20.10 -50.80 -31.70
N ALA A 12 21.40 -50.96 -31.41
CA ALA A 12 22.04 -50.34 -30.24
C ALA A 12 22.09 -48.81 -30.37
N ALA A 13 22.46 -48.28 -31.54
CA ALA A 13 22.47 -46.84 -31.81
C ALA A 13 21.07 -46.22 -31.73
N ALA A 14 20.04 -46.90 -32.24
CA ALA A 14 18.65 -46.43 -32.13
C ALA A 14 18.20 -46.36 -30.66
N ALA A 15 18.50 -47.38 -29.86
CA ALA A 15 18.16 -47.40 -28.44
C ALA A 15 18.89 -46.30 -27.64
N GLU A 16 20.19 -46.11 -27.88
CA GLU A 16 20.99 -45.03 -27.26
C GLU A 16 20.45 -43.65 -27.64
N LEU A 17 20.12 -43.44 -28.92
CA LEU A 17 19.53 -42.17 -29.39
C LEU A 17 18.17 -41.90 -28.76
N THR A 18 17.32 -42.93 -28.62
CA THR A 18 16.02 -42.79 -27.93
C THR A 18 16.20 -42.38 -26.48
N LEU A 19 17.13 -43.01 -25.75
CA LEU A 19 17.40 -42.67 -24.35
C LEU A 19 17.91 -41.23 -24.20
N ILE A 20 18.84 -40.80 -25.07
CA ILE A 20 19.34 -39.42 -25.08
C ILE A 20 18.20 -38.44 -25.37
N THR A 21 17.38 -38.74 -26.37
CA THR A 21 16.26 -37.87 -26.76
C THR A 21 15.22 -37.76 -25.64
N MET A 22 14.89 -38.86 -24.96
CA MET A 22 13.97 -38.85 -23.82
C MET A 22 14.54 -38.05 -22.64
N GLY A 23 15.83 -38.20 -22.32
CA GLY A 23 16.47 -37.43 -21.26
C GLY A 23 16.54 -35.92 -21.56
N ILE A 24 16.79 -35.55 -22.81
CA ILE A 24 16.74 -34.16 -23.24
C ILE A 24 15.30 -33.63 -23.14
N ALA A 25 14.32 -34.36 -23.65
CA ALA A 25 12.92 -33.94 -23.60
C ALA A 25 12.41 -33.79 -22.16
N SER A 26 12.78 -34.71 -21.25
CA SER A 26 12.37 -34.64 -19.85
C SER A 26 12.96 -33.43 -19.13
N THR A 27 14.26 -33.17 -19.32
CA THR A 27 14.92 -31.99 -18.70
C THR A 27 14.33 -30.68 -19.21
N PHE A 28 14.01 -30.56 -20.50
CA PHE A 28 13.32 -29.38 -21.04
C PHE A 28 11.89 -29.23 -20.49
N ALA A 29 11.16 -30.34 -20.35
CA ALA A 29 9.81 -30.32 -19.80
C ALA A 29 9.80 -29.88 -18.32
N GLU A 30 10.73 -30.39 -17.52
CA GLU A 30 10.92 -30.01 -16.11
C GLU A 30 11.34 -28.54 -15.98
N ALA A 31 12.30 -28.08 -16.78
CA ALA A 31 12.72 -26.69 -16.80
C ALA A 31 11.57 -25.75 -17.19
N ALA A 32 10.75 -26.13 -18.17
CA ALA A 32 9.58 -25.36 -18.57
C ALA A 32 8.48 -25.35 -17.50
N ALA A 33 8.30 -26.44 -16.76
CA ALA A 33 7.36 -26.50 -15.63
C ALA A 33 7.85 -25.62 -14.47
N ALA A 34 9.12 -25.75 -14.07
CA ALA A 34 9.74 -24.94 -13.02
C ALA A 34 9.74 -23.44 -13.39
N GLY A 35 10.00 -23.11 -14.66
CA GLY A 35 9.95 -21.74 -15.16
C GLY A 35 8.54 -21.14 -15.07
N ARG A 36 7.50 -21.91 -15.40
CA ARG A 36 6.09 -21.47 -15.26
C ARG A 36 5.72 -21.24 -13.80
N GLN A 37 6.09 -22.15 -12.90
CA GLN A 37 5.84 -21.98 -11.47
C GLN A 37 6.54 -20.73 -10.91
N ALA A 38 7.82 -20.54 -11.22
CA ALA A 38 8.56 -19.35 -10.79
C ALA A 38 7.98 -18.03 -11.35
N ALA A 39 7.42 -18.06 -12.56
CA ALA A 39 6.75 -16.90 -13.15
C ALA A 39 5.45 -16.55 -12.39
N GLU A 40 4.63 -17.55 -12.07
CA GLU A 40 3.40 -17.34 -11.28
C GLU A 40 3.73 -16.85 -9.86
N GLU A 41 4.70 -17.45 -9.17
CA GLU A 41 5.13 -16.99 -7.85
C GLU A 41 5.62 -15.53 -7.88
N ARG A 42 6.35 -15.13 -8.92
CA ARG A 42 6.80 -13.74 -9.08
C ARG A 42 5.63 -12.80 -9.33
N LYS A 43 4.62 -13.23 -10.08
CA LYS A 43 3.41 -12.45 -10.33
C LYS A 43 2.62 -12.24 -9.04
N GLU A 44 2.45 -13.29 -8.24
CA GLU A 44 1.82 -13.21 -6.92
C GLU A 44 2.59 -12.29 -5.97
N ARG A 45 3.93 -12.43 -5.89
CA ARG A 45 4.78 -11.55 -5.08
C ARG A 45 4.67 -10.08 -5.50
N ARG A 46 4.62 -9.80 -6.81
CA ARG A 46 4.43 -8.43 -7.32
C ARG A 46 3.06 -7.88 -6.95
N ALA A 47 2.00 -8.70 -7.04
CA ALA A 47 0.66 -8.29 -6.64
C ALA A 47 0.60 -7.97 -5.14
N ALA A 48 1.18 -8.84 -4.30
CA ALA A 48 1.26 -8.64 -2.85
C ALA A 48 2.06 -7.38 -2.49
N TYR A 49 3.21 -7.16 -3.14
CA TYR A 49 4.03 -5.97 -2.94
C TYR A 49 3.28 -4.68 -3.33
N LYS A 50 2.59 -4.70 -4.48
CA LYS A 50 1.78 -3.56 -4.93
C LYS A 50 0.68 -3.24 -3.94
N TYR A 51 -0.06 -4.26 -3.49
CA TYR A 51 -1.11 -4.10 -2.49
C TYR A 51 -0.58 -3.53 -1.17
N ALA A 52 0.55 -4.04 -0.67
CA ALA A 52 1.18 -3.53 0.54
C ALA A 52 1.61 -2.07 0.39
N THR A 53 2.17 -1.69 -0.76
CA THR A 53 2.56 -0.31 -1.06
C THR A 53 1.36 0.62 -1.06
N GLU A 54 0.28 0.24 -1.76
CA GLU A 54 -0.97 1.01 -1.80
C GLU A 54 -1.60 1.18 -0.42
N LEU A 55 -1.53 0.16 0.44
CA LEU A 55 -2.01 0.24 1.82
C LEU A 55 -1.20 1.22 2.66
N VAL A 56 0.13 1.20 2.54
CA VAL A 56 1.03 2.14 3.25
C VAL A 56 0.77 3.58 2.81
N GLU A 57 0.62 3.81 1.51
CA GLU A 57 0.27 5.13 0.98
C GLU A 57 -1.11 5.61 1.48
N ALA A 58 -2.12 4.72 1.48
CA ALA A 58 -3.44 5.04 1.98
C ALA A 58 -3.41 5.41 3.46
N ARG A 59 -2.63 4.67 4.27
CA ARG A 59 -2.42 4.99 5.68
C ARG A 59 -1.72 6.34 5.86
N GLY A 60 -0.66 6.61 5.10
CA GLY A 60 0.03 7.89 5.14
C GLY A 60 -0.88 9.08 4.83
N ARG A 61 -1.76 8.94 3.82
CA ARG A 61 -2.79 9.96 3.52
C ARG A 61 -3.78 10.14 4.67
N SER A 62 -4.22 9.04 5.30
CA SER A 62 -5.15 9.09 6.44
C SER A 62 -4.52 9.78 7.66
N ASP A 63 -3.26 9.46 7.97
CA ASP A 63 -2.55 10.10 9.08
C ASP A 63 -2.40 11.61 8.87
N GLU A 64 -2.13 12.05 7.64
CA GLU A 64 -2.03 13.47 7.33
C GLU A 64 -3.37 14.20 7.48
N LEU A 65 -4.46 13.60 6.99
CA LEU A 65 -5.82 14.13 7.23
C LEU A 65 -6.13 14.22 8.73
N GLY A 66 -5.71 13.23 9.53
CA GLY A 66 -5.83 13.27 10.99
C GLY A 66 -5.09 14.45 11.62
N ARG A 67 -3.86 14.74 11.18
CA ARG A 67 -3.08 15.90 11.65
C ARG A 67 -3.75 17.22 11.28
N VAL A 68 -4.27 17.34 10.06
CA VAL A 68 -5.00 18.52 9.60
C VAL A 68 -6.26 18.72 10.45
N ALA A 69 -7.04 17.66 10.68
CA ALA A 69 -8.24 17.72 11.50
C ALA A 69 -7.93 18.16 12.95
N MET A 70 -6.89 17.59 13.56
CA MET A 70 -6.46 17.99 14.90
C MET A 70 -6.05 19.48 14.96
N ARG A 71 -5.33 19.97 13.94
CA ARG A 71 -4.93 21.38 13.86
C ARG A 71 -6.16 22.29 13.70
N ALA A 72 -7.11 21.90 12.85
CA ALA A 72 -8.35 22.65 12.64
C ALA A 72 -9.16 22.75 13.93
N VAL A 73 -9.35 21.64 14.67
CA VAL A 73 -10.08 21.63 15.94
C VAL A 73 -9.42 22.55 16.97
N ARG A 74 -8.09 22.54 17.09
CA ARG A 74 -7.37 23.46 17.98
C ARG A 74 -7.59 24.93 17.60
N HIS A 75 -7.60 25.22 16.29
CA HIS A 75 -7.86 26.58 15.81
C HIS A 75 -9.29 27.02 16.13
N VAL A 76 -10.28 26.15 15.91
CA VAL A 76 -11.68 26.41 16.28
C VAL A 76 -11.81 26.67 17.78
N ALA A 77 -11.18 25.86 18.63
CA ALA A 77 -11.21 26.07 20.08
C ALA A 77 -10.61 27.43 20.49
N SER A 78 -9.52 27.85 19.83
CA SER A 78 -8.93 29.19 20.04
C SER A 78 -9.90 30.30 19.65
N LEU A 79 -10.55 30.18 18.48
CA LEU A 79 -11.54 31.13 18.01
C LEU A 79 -12.76 31.20 18.92
N GLU A 80 -13.26 30.06 19.41
CA GLU A 80 -14.37 30.02 20.36
C GLU A 80 -14.02 30.74 21.67
N ALA A 81 -12.80 30.57 22.18
CA ALA A 81 -12.33 31.28 23.36
C ALA A 81 -12.23 32.80 23.13
N GLU A 82 -11.82 33.22 21.94
CA GLU A 82 -11.81 34.64 21.55
C GLU A 82 -13.22 35.21 21.44
N VAL A 83 -14.14 34.50 20.77
CA VAL A 83 -15.56 34.89 20.69
C VAL A 83 -16.17 35.04 22.08
N ARG A 84 -15.89 34.11 23.01
CA ARG A 84 -16.35 34.21 24.40
C ARG A 84 -15.80 35.47 25.09
N ARG A 85 -14.50 35.77 24.94
CA ARG A 85 -13.87 36.98 25.49
C ARG A 85 -14.51 38.25 24.94
N LEU A 86 -14.72 38.33 23.63
CA LEU A 86 -15.34 39.49 22.99
C LEU A 86 -16.78 39.69 23.43
N ARG A 87 -17.56 38.61 23.56
CA ARG A 87 -18.94 38.68 24.09
C ARG A 87 -18.98 39.23 25.51
N VAL A 88 -18.07 38.82 26.39
CA VAL A 88 -17.97 39.34 27.75
C VAL A 88 -17.62 40.84 27.74
N ALA A 89 -16.64 41.25 26.94
CA ALA A 89 -16.25 42.65 26.81
C ALA A 89 -17.39 43.53 26.27
N LEU A 90 -18.15 43.03 25.29
CA LEU A 90 -19.33 43.70 24.75
C LEU A 90 -20.40 43.89 25.82
N ALA A 91 -20.73 42.83 26.58
CA ALA A 91 -21.71 42.89 27.65
C ALA A 91 -21.31 43.90 28.74
N GLN A 92 -20.03 43.95 29.11
CA GLN A 92 -19.51 44.93 30.07
C GLN A 92 -19.65 46.37 29.57
N ARG A 93 -19.31 46.62 28.30
CA ARG A 93 -19.49 47.94 27.67
C ARG A 93 -20.96 48.35 27.62
N GLN A 94 -21.84 47.44 27.25
CA GLN A 94 -23.27 47.69 27.19
C GLN A 94 -23.84 48.06 28.56
N ALA A 95 -23.48 47.31 29.61
CA ALA A 95 -23.86 47.63 30.98
C ALA A 95 -23.31 48.97 31.48
N HIS A 96 -22.12 49.39 31.02
CA HIS A 96 -21.59 50.73 31.33
C HIS A 96 -22.39 51.84 30.65
N ILE A 97 -22.75 51.66 29.37
CA ILE A 97 -23.59 52.61 28.62
C ILE A 97 -24.96 52.76 29.28
N GLU A 98 -25.60 51.65 29.64
CA GLU A 98 -26.91 51.63 30.32
C GLU A 98 -26.86 52.40 31.63
N ARG A 99 -25.86 52.14 32.49
CA ARG A 99 -25.67 52.89 33.74
C ARG A 99 -25.47 54.40 33.52
N ASN A 100 -24.74 54.80 32.49
CA ASN A 100 -24.53 56.22 32.19
C ASN A 100 -25.80 56.88 31.65
N ARG A 101 -26.60 56.15 30.85
CA ARG A 101 -27.90 56.61 30.37
C ARG A 101 -28.87 56.84 31.53
N ASP A 102 -28.94 55.91 32.47
CA ASP A 102 -29.83 56.02 33.64
C ASP A 102 -29.43 57.18 34.56
N ARG A 103 -28.13 57.46 34.69
CA ARG A 103 -27.61 58.62 35.45
C ARG A 103 -27.81 59.96 34.77
N GLY A 104 -27.86 60.00 33.44
CA GLY A 104 -28.11 61.23 32.67
C GLY A 104 -29.59 61.57 32.48
N ALA A 105 -30.49 60.64 32.83
CA ALA A 105 -31.94 60.82 32.78
C ALA A 105 -32.56 61.21 34.13
N ALA A 106 -31.76 61.25 35.20
CA ALA A 106 -32.12 61.77 36.52
C ALA A 106 -31.66 63.22 36.67
#